data_AF-A0A011V4W8-F1
#
_entry.id   AF-A0A011V4W8-F1
#
_cell.length_a   1.000
_cell.length_b   1.000
_cell.length_c   1.000
_cell.angle_alpha   90.00
_cell.angle_beta   90.00
_cell.angle_gamma   90.00
#
_symmetry.space_group_name_H-M   'P 1'
#
loop_
_entity.id
_entity.type
_entity.pdbx_description
1 polymer ?
#
loop_
_entity_poly.entity_id
_entity_poly.type
_entity_poly.pdbx_seq_one_letter_code
_entity_poly.pdbx_strand_id
1 'polypeptide(L)'
;MAEIFSVTVSEIVKQLGLELLYAPDNIDELIVTDNDCNRPGLQLMGFYEYFNAERIQICGNMEFAYLASIDEEVRRQRLDALFATKIPMFIVARSHELYPEMIDIASKYGVPIARTSDSTTAFIAALIGYLNVELAPRITRHGVLIEVYGEGILIVGESGVGKSETAIELVKRGHRLVADDAVEIRKTSSRTLVGQSPDNIRHFLELRGIGIINTRRLFGMGAVKISEKIDLIVQLEPWDSKKIYDRMGVDNEYTSILGIKIPSLTIPIKPGRNLAVILEVAAMNNRHKKMGYNAAAELLQNLGLEMDTKESVKNWDVF
;
A
#
# COMPACT_ATOMS: atom_id res chain seq x y z
N MET A 1 -0.38 6.65 18.81
CA MET A 1 0.95 6.53 18.18
C MET A 1 0.72 5.82 16.86
N ALA A 2 1.25 6.32 15.74
CA ALA A 2 1.17 5.57 14.48
C ALA A 2 1.86 4.22 14.72
N GLU A 3 1.20 3.12 14.38
CA GLU A 3 1.83 1.80 14.38
C GLU A 3 3.07 1.88 13.48
N ILE A 4 4.25 1.64 14.04
CA ILE A 4 5.50 1.59 13.28
C ILE A 4 5.57 0.20 12.69
N PHE A 5 5.33 0.10 11.38
CA PHE A 5 5.53 -1.15 10.65
C PHE A 5 7.02 -1.41 10.49
N SER A 6 7.40 -2.68 10.63
CA SER A 6 8.78 -3.12 10.54
C SER A 6 8.87 -4.42 9.76
N VAL A 7 10.04 -4.65 9.14
CA VAL A 7 10.41 -5.92 8.51
C VAL A 7 11.73 -6.38 9.09
N THR A 8 11.92 -7.69 9.24
CA THR A 8 13.20 -8.22 9.75
C THR A 8 14.26 -8.24 8.65
N VAL A 9 15.53 -8.12 9.03
CA VAL A 9 16.66 -8.25 8.08
C VAL A 9 16.66 -9.63 7.41
N SER A 10 16.31 -10.68 8.16
CA SER A 10 16.18 -12.06 7.67
C SER A 10 15.15 -12.18 6.52
N GLU A 11 13.99 -11.53 6.65
CA GLU A 11 12.98 -11.48 5.60
C GLU A 11 13.47 -10.74 4.35
N ILE A 12 14.17 -9.62 4.53
CA ILE A 12 14.77 -8.86 3.41
C ILE A 12 15.75 -9.75 2.64
N VAL A 13 16.65 -10.45 3.35
CA VAL A 13 17.64 -11.37 2.75
C VAL A 13 16.94 -12.44 1.92
N LYS A 14 15.92 -13.08 2.49
CA LYS A 14 15.19 -14.16 1.84
C LYS A 14 14.41 -13.68 0.61
N GLN A 15 13.69 -12.57 0.73
CA GLN A 15 12.81 -12.08 -0.35
C GLN A 15 13.59 -11.49 -1.52
N LEU A 16 14.73 -10.85 -1.25
CA LEU A 16 15.57 -10.26 -2.29
C LEU A 16 16.69 -11.20 -2.78
N GLY A 17 16.74 -12.45 -2.30
CA GLY A 17 17.72 -13.45 -2.75
C GLY A 17 19.16 -13.05 -2.47
N LEU A 18 19.41 -12.40 -1.33
CA LEU A 18 20.74 -11.93 -0.95
C LEU A 18 21.65 -13.07 -0.48
N GLU A 19 22.92 -13.01 -0.84
CA GLU A 19 23.95 -13.87 -0.28
C GLU A 19 24.45 -13.26 1.04
N LEU A 20 24.24 -13.98 2.14
CA LEU A 20 24.67 -13.52 3.46
C LEU A 20 26.17 -13.82 3.66
N LEU A 21 26.96 -12.77 3.90
CA LEU A 21 28.41 -12.87 4.09
C LEU A 21 28.80 -12.83 5.57
N TYR A 22 28.06 -12.06 6.35
CA TYR A 22 28.15 -12.04 7.81
C TYR A 22 26.76 -11.76 8.39
N ALA A 23 26.43 -12.45 9.48
CA ALA A 23 25.25 -12.19 10.28
C ALA A 23 25.55 -12.39 11.76
N PRO A 24 25.04 -11.50 12.63
CA PRO A 24 25.01 -11.78 14.06
C PRO A 24 23.96 -12.86 14.37
N ASP A 25 24.10 -13.51 15.52
CA ASP A 25 23.20 -14.61 15.95
C ASP A 25 21.72 -14.15 16.06
N ASN A 26 21.49 -12.85 16.27
CA ASN A 26 20.16 -12.25 16.44
C ASN A 26 19.63 -11.56 15.16
N ILE A 27 20.04 -11.99 13.96
CA ILE A 27 19.59 -11.39 12.70
C ILE A 27 18.05 -11.35 12.54
N ASP A 28 17.33 -12.32 13.12
CA ASP A 28 15.87 -12.38 13.08
C ASP A 28 15.20 -11.32 14.00
N GLU A 29 15.96 -10.71 14.92
CA GLU A 29 15.49 -9.62 15.80
C GLU A 29 15.80 -8.23 15.24
N LEU A 30 16.68 -8.14 14.23
CA LEU A 30 17.04 -6.86 13.62
C LEU A 30 15.92 -6.39 12.69
N ILE A 31 15.38 -5.21 12.98
CA ILE A 31 14.25 -4.63 12.28
C ILE A 31 14.63 -3.41 11.45
N VAL A 32 13.94 -3.25 10.32
CA VAL A 32 14.00 -2.09 9.44
C VAL A 32 12.64 -1.41 9.42
N THR A 33 12.62 -0.11 9.64
CA THR A 33 11.41 0.73 9.73
C THR A 33 11.42 1.89 8.73
N ASP A 34 12.57 2.25 8.14
CA ASP A 34 12.68 3.22 7.04
C ASP A 34 12.54 2.49 5.70
N ASN A 35 11.75 3.05 4.79
CA ASN A 35 11.48 2.50 3.46
C ASN A 35 12.44 2.98 2.37
N ASP A 36 13.43 3.77 2.76
CA ASP A 36 14.49 4.29 1.90
C ASP A 36 15.84 3.59 2.20
N CYS A 37 16.81 3.82 1.33
CA CYS A 37 18.17 3.32 1.48
C CYS A 37 19.18 4.45 1.30
N ASN A 38 20.43 4.20 1.62
CA ASN A 38 21.50 5.17 1.41
C ASN A 38 22.69 4.55 0.69
N ARG A 39 23.36 5.37 -0.12
CA ARG A 39 24.66 5.05 -0.69
C ARG A 39 25.72 5.84 0.06
N PRO A 40 26.58 5.20 0.86
CA PRO A 40 27.38 5.90 1.87
C PRO A 40 28.60 6.64 1.31
N GLY A 41 28.53 7.24 0.12
CA GLY A 41 29.67 7.93 -0.51
C GLY A 41 30.25 9.04 0.36
N LEU A 42 29.41 9.92 0.91
CA LEU A 42 29.83 11.00 1.80
C LEU A 42 30.25 10.49 3.19
N GLN A 43 29.57 9.46 3.71
CA GLN A 43 29.89 8.87 5.01
C GLN A 43 31.26 8.18 4.99
N LEU A 44 31.59 7.52 3.88
CA LEU A 44 32.93 6.95 3.67
C LEU A 44 34.01 8.04 3.56
N MET A 45 33.66 9.29 3.26
CA MET A 45 34.58 10.45 3.33
C MET A 45 34.59 11.15 4.71
N GLY A 46 33.75 10.70 5.65
CA GLY A 46 33.67 11.25 7.01
C GLY A 46 32.61 12.32 7.22
N PHE A 47 31.68 12.52 6.29
CA PHE A 47 30.60 13.51 6.43
C PHE A 47 29.29 12.85 6.87
N TYR A 48 28.83 13.17 8.08
CA TYR A 48 27.66 12.56 8.73
C TYR A 48 26.53 13.55 9.06
N GLU A 49 26.64 14.82 8.65
CA GLU A 49 25.55 15.77 8.84
C GLU A 49 24.30 15.29 8.07
N TYR A 50 23.15 15.23 8.75
CA TYR A 50 21.89 14.66 8.24
C TYR A 50 21.94 13.18 7.83
N PHE A 51 22.95 12.42 8.27
CA PHE A 51 22.98 10.98 8.03
C PHE A 51 21.90 10.27 8.86
N ASN A 52 21.03 9.52 8.18
CA ASN A 52 20.06 8.65 8.83
C ASN A 52 20.62 7.22 8.95
N ALA A 53 20.98 6.82 10.17
CA ALA A 53 21.51 5.50 10.48
C ALA A 53 20.44 4.39 10.43
N GLU A 54 19.15 4.72 10.37
CA GLU A 54 18.05 3.73 10.28
C GLU A 54 17.92 3.14 8.86
N ARG A 55 18.67 3.65 7.89
CA ARG A 55 18.60 3.22 6.48
C ARG A 55 19.58 2.10 6.18
N ILE A 56 19.14 1.16 5.34
CA ILE A 56 20.03 0.15 4.75
C ILE A 56 21.06 0.84 3.88
N GLN A 57 22.33 0.45 4.03
CA GLN A 57 23.43 1.01 3.25
C GLN A 57 23.75 0.10 2.07
N ILE A 58 23.92 0.68 0.88
CA ILE A 58 24.23 -0.07 -0.35
C ILE A 58 25.49 0.51 -0.99
N CYS A 59 26.49 -0.35 -1.19
CA CYS A 59 27.73 -0.01 -1.88
C CYS A 59 27.78 -0.65 -3.26
N GLY A 60 28.13 0.14 -4.27
CA GLY A 60 28.39 -0.33 -5.62
C GLY A 60 29.77 0.11 -6.10
N ASN A 61 29.90 0.27 -7.42
CA ASN A 61 31.19 0.59 -8.05
C ASN A 61 31.85 1.87 -7.53
N MET A 62 31.07 2.92 -7.26
CA MET A 62 31.66 4.20 -6.83
C MET A 62 32.25 4.09 -5.43
N GLU A 63 31.51 3.48 -4.50
CA GLU A 63 31.92 3.28 -3.13
C GLU A 63 33.14 2.35 -3.07
N PHE A 64 33.12 1.22 -3.79
CA PHE A 64 34.28 0.31 -3.85
C PHE A 64 35.49 0.91 -4.57
N ALA A 65 35.30 1.71 -5.62
CA ALA A 65 36.41 2.41 -6.28
C ALA A 65 37.09 3.42 -5.34
N TYR A 66 36.31 4.13 -4.52
CA TYR A 66 36.85 5.03 -3.49
C TYR A 66 37.60 4.26 -2.40
N LEU A 67 37.00 3.16 -1.89
CA LEU A 67 37.65 2.30 -0.90
C LEU A 67 38.97 1.70 -1.44
N ALA A 68 39.05 1.41 -2.74
CA ALA A 68 40.27 0.96 -3.39
C ALA A 68 41.33 2.06 -3.54
N SER A 69 40.95 3.34 -3.55
CA SER A 69 41.88 4.46 -3.77
C SER A 69 42.54 4.99 -2.50
N ILE A 70 42.12 4.52 -1.33
CA ILE A 70 42.66 4.91 -0.02
C ILE A 70 43.44 3.75 0.61
N ASP A 71 44.36 4.07 1.53
CA ASP A 71 45.13 3.06 2.27
C ASP A 71 44.25 2.27 3.24
N GLU A 72 44.73 1.09 3.64
CA GLU A 72 44.00 0.15 4.50
C GLU A 72 43.64 0.73 5.87
N GLU A 73 44.54 1.51 6.48
CA GLU A 73 44.28 2.12 7.80
C GLU A 73 43.17 3.16 7.72
N VAL A 74 43.21 4.05 6.71
CA VAL A 74 42.14 5.01 6.46
C VAL A 74 40.85 4.28 6.11
N ARG A 75 40.90 3.27 5.23
CA ARG A 75 39.72 2.47 4.86
C ARG A 75 39.04 1.85 6.09
N ARG A 76 39.83 1.24 6.97
CA ARG A 76 39.37 0.66 8.24
C ARG A 76 38.72 1.70 9.13
N GLN A 77 39.32 2.88 9.28
CA GLN A 77 38.75 3.99 10.06
C GLN A 77 37.41 4.47 9.50
N ARG A 78 37.28 4.60 8.17
CA ARG A 78 36.04 5.05 7.53
C ARG A 78 34.91 4.03 7.67
N LEU A 79 35.22 2.75 7.46
CA LEU A 79 34.26 1.66 7.64
C LEU A 79 33.85 1.50 9.11
N ASP A 80 34.80 1.58 10.04
CA ASP A 80 34.52 1.49 11.48
C ASP A 80 33.56 2.61 11.92
N ALA A 81 33.80 3.85 11.48
CA ALA A 81 32.91 4.97 11.76
C ALA A 81 31.49 4.76 11.23
N LEU A 82 31.33 4.21 10.02
CA LEU A 82 30.02 3.93 9.44
C LEU A 82 29.29 2.82 10.23
N PHE A 83 29.97 1.71 10.51
CA PHE A 83 29.37 0.57 11.21
C PHE A 83 29.10 0.88 12.69
N ALA A 84 29.88 1.77 13.31
CA ALA A 84 29.65 2.26 14.67
C ALA A 84 28.30 2.95 14.85
N THR A 85 27.71 3.48 13.77
CA THR A 85 26.35 4.05 13.79
C THR A 85 25.25 2.99 13.92
N LYS A 86 25.59 1.69 13.85
CA LYS A 86 24.67 0.56 13.92
C LYS A 86 23.59 0.58 12.84
N ILE A 87 24.02 0.85 11.60
CA ILE A 87 23.17 0.69 10.42
C ILE A 87 22.50 -0.70 10.41
N PRO A 88 21.25 -0.82 9.93
CA PRO A 88 20.51 -2.07 9.99
C PRO A 88 21.15 -3.19 9.18
N MET A 89 21.76 -2.83 8.03
CA MET A 89 22.38 -3.79 7.13
C MET A 89 23.32 -3.05 6.16
N PHE A 90 24.41 -3.72 5.80
CA PHE A 90 25.33 -3.27 4.75
C PHE A 90 25.29 -4.23 3.55
N ILE A 91 24.90 -3.72 2.39
CA ILE A 91 24.72 -4.52 1.17
C ILE A 91 25.76 -4.15 0.12
N VAL A 92 26.38 -5.17 -0.46
CA VAL A 92 27.35 -5.05 -1.55
C VAL A 92 26.72 -5.49 -2.86
N ALA A 93 26.56 -4.55 -3.78
CA ALA A 93 26.01 -4.81 -5.11
C ALA A 93 27.10 -5.27 -6.09
N ARG A 94 26.68 -5.82 -7.25
CA ARG A 94 27.55 -6.21 -8.37
C ARG A 94 28.61 -7.26 -8.03
N SER A 95 28.34 -8.11 -7.04
CA SER A 95 29.25 -9.17 -6.60
C SER A 95 30.66 -8.69 -6.19
N HIS A 96 30.83 -7.44 -5.75
CA HIS A 96 32.13 -6.98 -5.25
C HIS A 96 32.61 -7.88 -4.10
N GLU A 97 33.91 -8.13 -4.06
CA GLU A 97 34.56 -8.86 -2.97
C GLU A 97 34.73 -7.93 -1.76
N LEU A 98 34.50 -8.46 -0.56
CA LEU A 98 34.70 -7.70 0.66
C LEU A 98 36.18 -7.48 0.93
N TYR A 99 36.51 -6.33 1.50
CA TYR A 99 37.80 -6.14 2.15
C TYR A 99 37.83 -6.91 3.47
N PRO A 100 38.96 -7.55 3.85
CA PRO A 100 39.05 -8.41 5.03
C PRO A 100 38.54 -7.74 6.32
N GLU A 101 38.87 -6.47 6.52
CA GLU A 101 38.48 -5.70 7.70
C GLU A 101 36.96 -5.49 7.83
N MET A 102 36.18 -5.65 6.75
CA MET A 102 34.72 -5.47 6.80
C MET A 102 34.06 -6.52 7.68
N ILE A 103 34.53 -7.77 7.66
CA ILE A 103 33.98 -8.85 8.48
C ILE A 103 34.30 -8.62 9.97
N ASP A 104 35.53 -8.21 10.28
CA ASP A 104 35.94 -7.87 11.65
C ASP A 104 35.06 -6.75 12.23
N ILE A 105 34.86 -5.68 11.45
CA ILE A 105 34.07 -4.51 11.86
C ILE A 105 32.58 -4.87 11.99
N ALA A 106 32.05 -5.67 11.05
CA ALA A 106 30.68 -6.16 11.10
C ALA A 106 30.43 -6.99 12.36
N SER A 107 31.37 -7.87 12.70
CA SER A 107 31.36 -8.67 13.93
C SER A 107 31.41 -7.80 15.18
N LYS A 108 32.28 -6.79 15.21
CA LYS A 108 32.42 -5.85 16.33
C LYS A 108 31.11 -5.10 16.64
N TYR A 109 30.36 -4.69 15.61
CA TYR A 109 29.16 -3.86 15.78
C TYR A 109 27.84 -4.63 15.63
N GLY A 110 27.89 -5.91 15.27
CA GLY A 110 26.70 -6.74 15.02
C GLY A 110 25.90 -6.29 13.80
N VAL A 111 26.56 -5.78 12.76
CA VAL A 111 25.91 -5.28 11.54
C VAL A 111 25.95 -6.37 10.45
N PRO A 112 24.82 -6.89 9.97
CA PRO A 112 24.80 -7.88 8.90
C PRO A 112 25.40 -7.35 7.60
N ILE A 113 26.16 -8.20 6.90
CA ILE A 113 26.66 -7.93 5.55
C ILE A 113 26.06 -8.94 4.58
N ALA A 114 25.49 -8.44 3.48
CA ALA A 114 25.03 -9.28 2.39
C ALA A 114 25.50 -8.77 1.02
N ARG A 115 25.39 -9.64 0.02
CA ARG A 115 25.83 -9.40 -1.35
C ARG A 115 24.75 -9.77 -2.35
N THR A 116 24.72 -9.01 -3.44
CA THR A 116 23.89 -9.30 -4.63
C THR A 116 24.73 -9.15 -5.90
N SER A 117 24.41 -9.95 -6.91
CA SER A 117 24.97 -9.82 -8.26
C SER A 117 24.33 -8.69 -9.08
N ASP A 118 23.19 -8.17 -8.61
CA ASP A 118 22.45 -7.12 -9.28
C ASP A 118 23.24 -5.81 -9.38
N SER A 119 22.92 -5.04 -10.42
CA SER A 119 23.37 -3.65 -10.48
C SER A 119 22.79 -2.82 -9.33
N THR A 120 23.56 -1.87 -8.82
CA THR A 120 23.16 -1.01 -7.69
C THR A 120 21.78 -0.37 -7.89
N THR A 121 21.51 0.18 -9.08
CA THR A 121 20.24 0.84 -9.39
C THR A 121 19.07 -0.14 -9.42
N ALA A 122 19.25 -1.30 -10.06
CA ALA A 122 18.20 -2.32 -10.13
C ALA A 122 17.86 -2.87 -8.73
N PHE A 123 18.89 -3.12 -7.92
CA PHE A 123 18.71 -3.61 -6.56
C PHE A 123 18.02 -2.57 -5.66
N ILE A 124 18.44 -1.29 -5.73
CA ILE A 124 17.78 -0.20 -5.00
C ILE A 124 16.29 -0.14 -5.35
N ALA A 125 15.93 -0.23 -6.63
CA ALA A 125 14.53 -0.20 -7.06
C ALA A 125 13.73 -1.40 -6.49
N ALA A 126 14.33 -2.60 -6.48
CA ALA A 126 13.71 -3.79 -5.91
C ALA A 126 13.54 -3.67 -4.38
N LEU A 127 14.57 -3.22 -3.67
CA LEU A 127 14.53 -3.01 -2.22
C LEU A 127 13.47 -1.97 -1.84
N ILE A 128 13.49 -0.79 -2.47
CA ILE A 128 12.50 0.26 -2.21
C ILE A 128 11.08 -0.23 -2.53
N GLY A 129 10.91 -0.99 -3.62
CA GLY A 129 9.62 -1.60 -3.96
C GLY A 129 9.11 -2.54 -2.88
N TYR A 130 9.98 -3.41 -2.36
CA TYR A 130 9.67 -4.34 -1.27
C TYR A 130 9.35 -3.60 0.03
N LEU A 131 10.22 -2.69 0.47
CA LEU A 131 10.04 -1.93 1.71
C LEU A 131 8.78 -1.06 1.68
N ASN A 132 8.45 -0.45 0.53
CA ASN A 132 7.22 0.33 0.40
C ASN A 132 5.95 -0.50 0.60
N VAL A 133 5.97 -1.80 0.30
CA VAL A 133 4.82 -2.68 0.50
C VAL A 133 4.74 -3.16 1.95
N GLU A 134 5.87 -3.62 2.50
CA GLU A 134 5.91 -4.18 3.86
C GLU A 134 5.75 -3.10 4.94
N LEU A 135 6.37 -1.93 4.74
CA LEU A 135 6.31 -0.80 5.68
C LEU A 135 5.15 0.16 5.38
N ALA A 136 4.31 -0.17 4.39
CA ALA A 136 3.13 0.62 4.04
C ALA A 136 2.26 0.88 5.27
N PRO A 137 1.93 2.16 5.57
CA PRO A 137 0.90 2.48 6.54
C PRO A 137 -0.39 1.75 6.20
N ARG A 138 -1.01 1.13 7.20
CA ARG A 138 -2.26 0.38 7.03
C ARG A 138 -3.27 0.71 8.12
N ILE A 139 -4.54 0.69 7.75
CA ILE A 139 -5.68 0.81 8.67
C ILE A 139 -6.73 -0.23 8.31
N THR A 140 -7.54 -0.64 9.26
CA THR A 140 -8.68 -1.53 9.00
C THR A 140 -9.98 -0.74 9.07
N ARG A 141 -10.82 -0.87 8.04
CA ARG A 141 -12.14 -0.23 7.99
C ARG A 141 -13.24 -1.28 7.89
N HIS A 142 -14.32 -1.06 8.62
CA HIS A 142 -15.51 -1.88 8.46
C HIS A 142 -16.21 -1.54 7.14
N GLY A 143 -16.54 -2.55 6.35
CA GLY A 143 -17.12 -2.38 5.03
C GLY A 143 -16.93 -3.60 4.14
N VAL A 144 -17.28 -3.43 2.87
CA VAL A 144 -17.14 -4.48 1.85
C VAL A 144 -16.33 -3.92 0.70
N LEU A 145 -15.25 -4.61 0.32
CA LEU A 145 -14.48 -4.29 -0.87
C LEU A 145 -14.81 -5.30 -1.96
N ILE A 146 -15.25 -4.78 -3.10
CA ILE A 146 -15.63 -5.58 -4.26
C ILE A 146 -15.08 -4.93 -5.53
N GLU A 147 -14.57 -5.74 -6.45
CA GLU A 147 -14.19 -5.28 -7.78
C GLU A 147 -15.38 -5.39 -8.73
N VAL A 148 -15.73 -4.28 -9.38
CA VAL A 148 -16.84 -4.17 -10.32
C VAL A 148 -16.29 -3.63 -11.65
N TYR A 149 -16.33 -4.46 -12.69
CA TYR A 149 -15.76 -4.16 -14.02
C TYR A 149 -14.31 -3.69 -14.03
N GLY A 150 -13.50 -3.97 -13.01
CA GLY A 150 -12.12 -3.53 -12.84
C GLY A 150 -11.93 -2.32 -11.93
N GLU A 151 -13.00 -1.70 -11.42
CA GLU A 151 -12.92 -0.68 -10.37
C GLU A 151 -13.08 -1.33 -8.99
N GLY A 152 -12.18 -1.05 -8.04
CA GLY A 152 -12.41 -1.44 -6.66
C GLY A 152 -13.33 -0.46 -5.93
N ILE A 153 -14.46 -0.96 -5.45
CA ILE A 153 -15.45 -0.18 -4.71
C ILE A 153 -15.43 -0.60 -3.24
N LEU A 154 -15.09 0.35 -2.36
CA LEU A 154 -15.25 0.18 -0.92
C LEU A 154 -16.66 0.65 -0.51
N ILE A 155 -17.52 -0.30 -0.21
CA ILE A 155 -18.89 -0.07 0.25
C ILE A 155 -18.89 0.04 1.77
N VAL A 156 -19.34 1.17 2.28
CA VAL A 156 -19.50 1.45 3.71
C VAL A 156 -20.94 1.86 4.01
N GLY A 157 -21.32 1.81 5.28
CA GLY A 157 -22.70 1.98 5.69
C GLY A 157 -22.96 1.37 7.06
N GLU A 158 -24.09 1.71 7.66
CA GLU A 158 -24.51 1.13 8.93
C GLU A 158 -24.64 -0.40 8.86
N SER A 159 -24.59 -1.06 10.02
CA SER A 159 -24.79 -2.51 10.09
C SER A 159 -26.21 -2.87 9.65
N GLY A 160 -26.36 -3.90 8.81
CA GLY A 160 -27.66 -4.36 8.31
C GLY A 160 -28.27 -3.49 7.21
N VAL A 161 -27.54 -2.50 6.69
CA VAL A 161 -28.03 -1.67 5.57
C VAL A 161 -28.06 -2.41 4.22
N GLY A 162 -27.52 -3.63 4.15
CA GLY A 162 -27.53 -4.46 2.93
C GLY A 162 -26.20 -4.54 2.18
N LYS A 163 -25.05 -4.22 2.83
CA LYS A 163 -23.73 -4.22 2.17
C LYS A 163 -23.37 -5.62 1.65
N SER A 164 -23.42 -6.62 2.52
CA SER A 164 -23.03 -8.01 2.21
C SER A 164 -24.02 -8.69 1.26
N GLU A 165 -25.32 -8.40 1.38
CA GLU A 165 -26.35 -8.86 0.44
C GLU A 165 -26.12 -8.31 -0.97
N THR A 166 -25.80 -7.01 -1.07
CA THR A 166 -25.48 -6.38 -2.36
C THR A 166 -24.20 -6.96 -2.97
N ALA A 167 -23.20 -7.25 -2.14
CA ALA A 167 -21.94 -7.84 -2.57
C ALA A 167 -22.13 -9.23 -3.18
N ILE A 168 -22.99 -10.06 -2.58
CA ILE A 168 -23.33 -11.38 -3.13
C ILE A 168 -24.09 -11.27 -4.44
N GLU A 169 -25.01 -10.31 -4.58
CA GLU A 169 -25.68 -10.07 -5.87
C GLU A 169 -24.67 -9.69 -6.95
N LEU A 170 -23.72 -8.79 -6.65
CA LEU A 170 -22.64 -8.42 -7.56
C LEU A 170 -21.77 -9.63 -7.93
N VAL A 171 -21.38 -10.45 -6.96
CA VAL A 171 -20.64 -11.70 -7.22
C VAL A 171 -21.43 -12.61 -8.18
N LYS A 172 -22.74 -12.75 -7.97
CA LYS A 172 -23.60 -13.55 -8.85
C LYS A 172 -23.64 -13.00 -10.28
N ARG A 173 -23.46 -11.69 -10.46
CA ARG A 173 -23.35 -10.99 -11.75
C ARG A 173 -21.97 -11.07 -12.39
N GLY A 174 -21.00 -11.74 -11.75
CA GLY A 174 -19.65 -11.98 -12.30
C GLY A 174 -18.56 -11.07 -11.74
N HIS A 175 -18.87 -10.27 -10.73
CA HIS A 175 -17.91 -9.40 -10.03
C HIS A 175 -17.14 -10.17 -8.95
N ARG A 176 -16.06 -9.58 -8.41
CA ARG A 176 -15.15 -10.29 -7.51
C ARG A 176 -15.13 -9.71 -6.11
N LEU A 177 -15.52 -10.50 -5.12
CA LEU A 177 -15.39 -10.15 -3.71
C LEU A 177 -13.91 -10.12 -3.31
N VAL A 178 -13.48 -9.03 -2.68
CA VAL A 178 -12.13 -8.90 -2.12
C VAL A 178 -12.17 -9.09 -0.61
N ALA A 179 -13.07 -8.37 0.06
CA ALA A 179 -13.23 -8.42 1.52
C ALA A 179 -14.68 -8.09 1.91
N ASP A 180 -15.15 -8.68 3.00
CA ASP A 180 -16.43 -8.40 3.66
C ASP A 180 -16.16 -8.20 5.15
N ASP A 181 -17.01 -7.40 5.80
CA ASP A 181 -16.92 -6.97 7.20
C ASP A 181 -15.68 -6.13 7.57
N ALA A 182 -14.46 -6.61 7.33
CA ALA A 182 -13.23 -5.89 7.62
C ALA A 182 -12.31 -5.82 6.39
N VAL A 183 -11.89 -4.59 6.06
CA VAL A 183 -11.00 -4.30 4.94
C VAL A 183 -9.70 -3.71 5.47
N GLU A 184 -8.60 -4.43 5.31
CA GLU A 184 -7.25 -3.89 5.54
C GLU A 184 -6.86 -3.03 4.36
N ILE A 185 -6.67 -1.73 4.60
CA ILE A 185 -6.31 -0.74 3.59
C ILE A 185 -4.86 -0.35 3.80
N ARG A 186 -4.03 -0.56 2.77
CA ARG A 186 -2.60 -0.22 2.77
C ARG A 186 -2.31 0.90 1.78
N LYS A 187 -1.47 1.84 2.19
CA LYS A 187 -0.92 2.88 1.31
C LYS A 187 0.33 2.37 0.60
N THR A 188 0.15 1.78 -0.58
CA THR A 188 1.25 1.17 -1.35
C THR A 188 2.06 2.19 -2.15
N SER A 189 1.56 3.42 -2.29
CA SER A 189 2.30 4.55 -2.88
C SER A 189 1.76 5.89 -2.36
N SER A 190 2.33 7.00 -2.83
CA SER A 190 1.81 8.34 -2.52
C SER A 190 0.40 8.61 -3.09
N ARG A 191 -0.10 7.76 -4.00
CA ARG A 191 -1.37 7.96 -4.72
C ARG A 191 -2.31 6.75 -4.71
N THR A 192 -1.85 5.60 -4.22
CA THR A 192 -2.59 4.34 -4.33
C THR A 192 -2.89 3.77 -2.96
N LEU A 193 -4.18 3.45 -2.75
CA LEU A 193 -4.64 2.60 -1.66
C LEU A 193 -5.03 1.24 -2.22
N VAL A 194 -4.58 0.18 -1.56
CA VAL A 194 -4.95 -1.21 -1.87
C VAL A 194 -5.65 -1.77 -0.66
N GLY A 195 -6.83 -2.35 -0.88
CA GLY A 195 -7.58 -3.04 0.15
C GLY A 195 -7.51 -4.56 -0.02
N GLN A 196 -7.58 -5.29 1.09
CA GLN A 196 -7.64 -6.74 1.13
C GLN A 196 -8.42 -7.23 2.35
N SER A 197 -8.77 -8.52 2.36
CA SER A 197 -9.38 -9.15 3.52
C SER A 197 -8.30 -9.69 4.47
N PRO A 198 -8.46 -9.54 5.81
CA PRO A 198 -7.65 -10.25 6.79
C PRO A 198 -7.64 -11.76 6.53
N ASP A 199 -6.51 -12.41 6.81
CA ASP A 199 -6.30 -13.84 6.47
C ASP A 199 -7.36 -14.77 7.08
N ASN A 200 -7.81 -14.48 8.30
CA ASN A 200 -8.73 -15.32 9.07
C ASN A 200 -10.19 -15.29 8.56
N ILE A 201 -10.63 -14.20 7.93
CA ILE A 201 -11.99 -14.04 7.39
C ILE A 201 -12.02 -14.06 5.85
N ARG A 202 -10.88 -14.32 5.21
CA ARG A 202 -10.75 -14.29 3.76
C ARG A 202 -11.77 -15.19 3.06
N HIS A 203 -12.47 -14.61 2.09
CA HIS A 203 -13.52 -15.24 1.27
C HIS A 203 -14.80 -15.66 2.03
N PHE A 204 -14.87 -15.42 3.33
CA PHE A 204 -16.10 -15.60 4.09
C PHE A 204 -16.96 -14.34 4.00
N LEU A 205 -18.27 -14.52 4.10
CA LEU A 205 -19.26 -13.45 4.12
C LEU A 205 -20.44 -13.90 5.00
N GLU A 206 -20.97 -13.00 5.81
CA GLU A 206 -22.16 -13.25 6.62
C GLU A 206 -23.42 -12.77 5.90
N LEU A 207 -24.42 -13.65 5.73
CA LEU A 207 -25.74 -13.29 5.23
C LEU A 207 -26.79 -13.49 6.33
N ARG A 208 -27.54 -12.43 6.65
CA ARG A 208 -28.62 -12.52 7.64
C ARG A 208 -29.69 -13.52 7.17
N GLY A 209 -30.08 -14.42 8.06
CA GLY A 209 -31.06 -15.48 7.78
C GLY A 209 -30.48 -16.72 7.09
N ILE A 210 -29.22 -16.70 6.64
CA ILE A 210 -28.53 -17.85 6.05
C ILE A 210 -27.34 -18.28 6.93
N GLY A 211 -26.54 -17.33 7.42
CA GLY A 211 -25.31 -17.56 8.17
C GLY A 211 -24.05 -17.25 7.37
N ILE A 212 -22.91 -17.73 7.87
CA ILE A 212 -21.60 -17.53 7.23
C ILE A 212 -21.45 -18.48 6.04
N ILE A 213 -21.09 -17.93 4.89
CA ILE A 213 -20.83 -18.67 3.65
C ILE A 213 -19.40 -18.45 3.17
N ASN A 214 -18.89 -19.37 2.36
CA ASN A 214 -17.61 -19.19 1.69
C ASN A 214 -17.82 -18.92 0.18
N THR A 215 -17.61 -17.67 -0.22
CA THR A 215 -17.88 -17.18 -1.59
C THR A 215 -17.05 -17.94 -2.63
N ARG A 216 -15.78 -18.24 -2.34
CA ARG A 216 -14.88 -19.01 -3.22
C ARG A 216 -15.41 -20.43 -3.46
N ARG A 217 -15.96 -21.09 -2.44
CA ARG A 217 -16.49 -22.46 -2.56
C ARG A 217 -17.81 -22.51 -3.34
N LEU A 218 -18.64 -21.48 -3.19
CA LEU A 218 -19.97 -21.43 -3.83
C LEU A 218 -19.92 -20.95 -5.28
N PHE A 219 -19.08 -19.96 -5.58
CA PHE A 219 -19.05 -19.28 -6.89
C PHE A 219 -17.74 -19.48 -7.66
N GLY A 220 -16.77 -20.19 -7.08
CA GLY A 220 -15.50 -20.54 -7.71
C GLY A 220 -14.40 -19.49 -7.54
N MET A 221 -13.22 -19.78 -8.11
CA MET A 221 -12.05 -18.89 -8.02
C MET A 221 -12.27 -17.53 -8.69
N GLY A 222 -13.09 -17.49 -9.75
CA GLY A 222 -13.38 -16.26 -10.50
C GLY A 222 -14.27 -15.27 -9.74
N ALA A 223 -14.83 -15.66 -8.60
CA ALA A 223 -15.71 -14.83 -7.78
C ALA A 223 -15.00 -14.08 -6.65
N VAL A 224 -13.69 -14.31 -6.48
CA VAL A 224 -12.90 -13.71 -5.40
C VAL A 224 -11.58 -13.14 -5.93
N LYS A 225 -11.05 -12.14 -5.23
CA LYS A 225 -9.72 -11.58 -5.48
C LYS A 225 -9.00 -11.35 -4.14
N ILE A 226 -7.67 -11.45 -4.11
CA ILE A 226 -6.89 -11.33 -2.86
C ILE A 226 -6.82 -9.87 -2.40
N SER A 227 -6.57 -8.97 -3.34
CA SER A 227 -6.45 -7.54 -3.10
C SER A 227 -6.96 -6.74 -4.30
N GLU A 228 -7.38 -5.51 -4.06
CA GLU A 228 -7.82 -4.59 -5.10
C GLU A 228 -7.48 -3.15 -4.76
N LYS A 229 -7.20 -2.34 -5.78
CA LYS A 229 -7.06 -0.89 -5.61
C LYS A 229 -8.41 -0.27 -5.23
N ILE A 230 -8.44 0.64 -4.28
CA ILE A 230 -9.67 1.37 -3.93
C ILE A 230 -9.81 2.57 -4.87
N ASP A 231 -10.80 2.52 -5.75
CA ASP A 231 -11.04 3.51 -6.79
C ASP A 231 -12.26 4.40 -6.53
N LEU A 232 -13.21 3.91 -5.72
CA LEU A 232 -14.44 4.59 -5.35
C LEU A 232 -14.87 4.14 -3.94
N ILE A 233 -15.32 5.09 -3.12
CA ILE A 233 -15.97 4.80 -1.84
C ILE A 233 -17.47 5.05 -1.99
N VAL A 234 -18.29 4.06 -1.67
CA VAL A 234 -19.74 4.21 -1.70
C VAL A 234 -20.31 4.10 -0.29
N GLN A 235 -20.90 5.20 0.17
CA GLN A 235 -21.66 5.23 1.42
C GLN A 235 -23.11 4.88 1.16
N LEU A 236 -23.53 3.73 1.68
CA LEU A 236 -24.92 3.33 1.75
C LEU A 236 -25.55 3.92 3.01
N GLU A 237 -26.68 4.60 2.85
CA GLU A 237 -27.46 5.13 3.98
C GLU A 237 -28.96 4.94 3.75
N PRO A 238 -29.77 4.82 4.82
CA PRO A 238 -31.22 4.85 4.70
C PRO A 238 -31.68 6.16 4.04
N TRP A 239 -32.71 6.09 3.20
CA TRP A 239 -33.29 7.30 2.61
C TRP A 239 -33.83 8.25 3.68
N ASP A 240 -33.33 9.49 3.69
CA ASP A 240 -33.86 10.58 4.52
C ASP A 240 -34.56 11.64 3.66
N SER A 241 -35.84 11.91 3.93
CA SER A 241 -36.62 12.93 3.22
C SER A 241 -36.15 14.36 3.51
N LYS A 242 -35.39 14.58 4.58
CA LYS A 242 -34.87 15.89 4.98
C LYS A 242 -33.53 16.22 4.33
N LYS A 243 -32.84 15.23 3.77
CA LYS A 243 -31.51 15.39 3.16
C LYS A 243 -31.64 15.62 1.66
N ILE A 244 -30.89 16.58 1.14
CA ILE A 244 -30.82 16.85 -0.29
C ILE A 244 -29.72 15.96 -0.86
N TYR A 245 -30.12 15.01 -1.72
CA TYR A 245 -29.20 14.19 -2.49
C TYR A 245 -28.88 14.86 -3.82
N ASP A 246 -27.62 14.84 -4.23
CA ASP A 246 -27.23 15.29 -5.56
C ASP A 246 -27.94 14.42 -6.62
N ARG A 247 -28.70 15.08 -7.49
CA ARG A 247 -29.47 14.45 -8.58
C ARG A 247 -28.79 14.58 -9.92
N MET A 248 -27.85 15.52 -10.06
CA MET A 248 -27.20 15.83 -11.32
C MET A 248 -25.79 15.25 -11.39
N GLY A 249 -25.16 14.94 -10.25
CA GLY A 249 -23.78 14.40 -10.20
C GLY A 249 -22.72 15.46 -10.45
N VAL A 250 -23.06 16.71 -10.15
CA VAL A 250 -22.26 17.92 -10.36
C VAL A 250 -21.24 18.10 -9.23
N ASP A 251 -21.61 17.68 -8.02
CA ASP A 251 -20.72 17.77 -6.87
C ASP A 251 -19.70 16.63 -6.90
N ASN A 252 -18.44 16.96 -6.60
CA ASN A 252 -17.39 15.96 -6.43
C ASN A 252 -17.13 15.75 -4.94
N GLU A 253 -17.66 14.66 -4.38
CA GLU A 253 -17.34 14.24 -3.03
C GLU A 253 -16.07 13.37 -3.04
N TYR A 254 -15.19 13.59 -2.08
CA TYR A 254 -14.02 12.77 -1.82
C TYR A 254 -13.97 12.33 -0.37
N THR A 255 -13.33 11.19 -0.14
CA THR A 255 -12.97 10.73 1.20
C THR A 255 -11.46 10.51 1.27
N SER A 256 -10.80 11.08 2.27
CA SER A 256 -9.36 10.92 2.53
C SER A 256 -9.11 9.71 3.43
N ILE A 257 -8.25 8.81 2.96
CA ILE A 257 -7.72 7.68 3.73
C ILE A 257 -6.20 7.63 3.56
N LEU A 258 -5.46 7.56 4.66
CA LEU A 258 -4.00 7.66 4.75
C LEU A 258 -3.43 8.86 3.97
N GLY A 259 -4.15 9.99 4.01
CA GLY A 259 -3.84 11.21 3.27
C GLY A 259 -4.05 11.14 1.75
N ILE A 260 -4.70 10.08 1.23
CA ILE A 260 -5.06 9.95 -0.19
C ILE A 260 -6.55 10.21 -0.36
N LYS A 261 -6.90 11.17 -1.24
CA LYS A 261 -8.30 11.47 -1.61
C LYS A 261 -8.80 10.45 -2.62
N ILE A 262 -9.88 9.75 -2.28
CA ILE A 262 -10.60 8.82 -3.15
C ILE A 262 -11.97 9.41 -3.47
N PRO A 263 -12.46 9.36 -4.74
CA PRO A 263 -13.83 9.74 -5.05
C PRO A 263 -14.82 8.99 -4.15
N SER A 264 -15.84 9.69 -3.66
CA SER A 264 -16.88 9.10 -2.84
C SER A 264 -18.27 9.45 -3.35
N LEU A 265 -19.24 8.59 -3.06
CA LEU A 265 -20.63 8.82 -3.43
C LEU A 265 -21.54 8.26 -2.34
N THR A 266 -22.61 9.01 -2.02
CA THR A 266 -23.61 8.58 -1.04
C THR A 266 -24.86 8.08 -1.78
N ILE A 267 -25.22 6.81 -1.60
CA ILE A 267 -26.41 6.19 -2.21
C ILE A 267 -27.46 5.94 -1.15
N PRO A 268 -28.64 6.57 -1.25
CA PRO A 268 -29.73 6.28 -0.34
C PRO A 268 -30.47 5.01 -0.72
N ILE A 269 -30.81 4.22 0.29
CA ILE A 269 -31.48 2.94 0.15
C ILE A 269 -32.97 3.11 0.38
N LYS A 270 -33.75 2.62 -0.58
CA LYS A 270 -35.21 2.58 -0.55
C LYS A 270 -35.68 1.23 -1.07
N PRO A 271 -36.74 0.63 -0.48
CA PRO A 271 -37.33 -0.60 -1.02
C PRO A 271 -37.63 -0.48 -2.51
N GLY A 272 -37.33 -1.53 -3.27
CA GLY A 272 -37.51 -1.59 -4.73
C GLY A 272 -36.33 -1.08 -5.56
N ARG A 273 -35.27 -0.51 -4.96
CA ARG A 273 -34.02 -0.21 -5.67
C ARG A 273 -33.13 -1.46 -5.72
N ASN A 274 -32.60 -1.77 -6.90
CA ASN A 274 -31.55 -2.76 -7.04
C ASN A 274 -30.18 -2.08 -6.84
N LEU A 275 -29.55 -2.33 -5.69
CA LEU A 275 -28.29 -1.68 -5.34
C LEU A 275 -27.11 -2.17 -6.18
N ALA A 276 -27.10 -3.45 -6.58
CA ALA A 276 -26.05 -3.99 -7.42
C ALA A 276 -25.96 -3.25 -8.77
N VAL A 277 -27.11 -3.04 -9.42
CA VAL A 277 -27.18 -2.27 -10.69
C VAL A 277 -26.70 -0.83 -10.49
N ILE A 278 -27.06 -0.19 -9.38
CA ILE A 278 -26.64 1.19 -9.12
C ILE A 278 -25.12 1.25 -8.91
N LEU A 279 -24.54 0.28 -8.21
CA LEU A 279 -23.09 0.18 -8.01
C LEU A 279 -22.34 -0.10 -9.32
N GLU A 280 -22.89 -0.94 -10.20
CA GLU A 280 -22.37 -1.15 -11.56
C GLU A 280 -22.29 0.16 -12.34
N VAL A 281 -23.38 0.94 -12.34
CA VAL A 281 -23.43 2.27 -12.98
C VAL A 281 -22.47 3.25 -12.31
N ALA A 282 -22.34 3.22 -10.98
CA ALA A 282 -21.40 4.07 -10.26
C ALA A 282 -19.94 3.78 -10.63
N ALA A 283 -19.57 2.49 -10.76
CA ALA A 283 -18.25 2.08 -11.22
C ALA A 283 -17.95 2.61 -12.63
N MET A 284 -18.90 2.40 -13.56
CA MET A 284 -18.78 2.90 -14.94
C MET A 284 -18.63 4.43 -14.96
N ASN A 285 -19.47 5.16 -14.22
CA ASN A 285 -19.42 6.62 -14.17
C ASN A 285 -18.09 7.13 -13.59
N ASN A 286 -17.57 6.48 -12.53
CA ASN A 286 -16.25 6.82 -11.96
C ASN A 286 -15.14 6.64 -13.00
N ARG A 287 -15.17 5.55 -13.77
CA ARG A 287 -14.24 5.31 -14.87
C ARG A 287 -14.34 6.37 -15.96
N HIS A 288 -15.55 6.72 -16.38
CA HIS A 288 -15.77 7.78 -17.36
C HIS A 288 -15.21 9.12 -16.89
N LYS A 289 -15.44 9.51 -15.62
CA LYS A 289 -14.85 10.72 -15.02
C LYS A 289 -13.32 10.67 -15.07
N LYS A 290 -12.69 9.52 -14.76
CA LYS A 290 -11.23 9.33 -14.90
C LYS A 290 -10.73 9.48 -16.34
N MET A 291 -11.56 9.15 -17.32
CA MET A 291 -11.26 9.33 -18.74
C MET A 291 -11.57 10.76 -19.26
N GLY A 292 -12.00 11.67 -18.37
CA GLY A 292 -12.30 13.06 -18.70
C GLY A 292 -13.73 13.32 -19.17
N TYR A 293 -14.61 12.32 -19.13
CA TYR A 293 -16.01 12.47 -19.51
C TYR A 293 -16.91 12.66 -18.28
N ASN A 294 -17.72 13.74 -18.28
CA ASN A 294 -18.72 14.01 -17.25
C ASN A 294 -20.09 14.29 -17.87
N ALA A 295 -21.02 13.33 -17.72
CA ALA A 295 -22.36 13.42 -18.29
C ALA A 295 -23.17 14.63 -17.76
N ALA A 296 -22.94 15.04 -16.49
CA ALA A 296 -23.59 16.21 -15.91
C ALA A 296 -23.14 17.49 -16.62
N ALA A 297 -21.83 17.60 -16.86
CA ALA A 297 -21.24 18.74 -17.57
C ALA A 297 -21.76 18.82 -19.01
N GLU A 298 -21.82 17.68 -19.72
CA GLU A 298 -22.36 17.63 -21.09
C GLU A 298 -23.82 18.06 -21.13
N LEU A 299 -24.65 17.54 -20.21
CA LEU A 299 -26.07 17.90 -20.16
C LEU A 299 -26.27 19.39 -19.85
N LEU A 300 -25.53 19.95 -18.89
CA LEU A 300 -25.61 21.37 -18.56
C LEU A 300 -25.17 22.23 -19.75
N GLN A 301 -24.09 21.85 -20.44
CA GLN A 301 -23.65 22.51 -21.67
C GLN A 301 -24.74 22.49 -22.75
N ASN A 302 -25.39 21.34 -22.97
CA ASN A 302 -26.50 21.20 -23.92
C ASN A 302 -27.73 22.04 -23.55
N LEU A 303 -27.93 22.31 -22.27
CA LEU A 303 -28.99 23.16 -21.74
C LEU A 303 -28.60 24.65 -21.65
N GLY A 304 -27.38 25.01 -22.04
CA GLY A 304 -26.85 26.38 -21.95
C GLY A 304 -26.63 26.86 -20.51
N LEU A 305 -26.41 25.94 -19.57
CA LEU A 305 -26.17 26.21 -18.16
C LEU A 305 -24.69 25.99 -17.82
N GLU A 306 -24.15 26.80 -16.92
CA GLU A 306 -22.80 26.61 -16.39
C GLU A 306 -22.81 25.59 -15.24
N MET A 307 -21.72 24.82 -15.14
CA MET A 307 -21.52 23.86 -14.06
C MET A 307 -20.81 24.52 -12.89
N ASP A 308 -21.52 24.75 -11.79
CA ASP A 308 -20.93 25.23 -10.54
C ASP A 308 -20.50 24.01 -9.71
N THR A 309 -19.21 23.66 -9.78
CA THR A 309 -18.67 22.48 -9.07
C THR A 309 -18.29 22.81 -7.64
N LYS A 310 -18.85 22.07 -6.69
CA LYS A 310 -18.36 22.07 -5.31
C LYS A 310 -17.58 20.79 -5.02
N GLU A 311 -16.41 20.96 -4.41
CA GLU A 311 -15.64 19.85 -3.87
C GLU A 311 -15.87 19.74 -2.37
N SER A 312 -16.15 18.54 -1.88
CA SER A 312 -16.20 18.24 -0.46
C SER A 312 -15.25 17.09 -0.12
N VAL A 313 -14.55 17.17 1.00
CA VAL A 313 -13.60 16.13 1.43
C VAL A 313 -13.95 15.69 2.85
N LYS A 314 -14.36 14.43 3.01
CA LYS A 314 -14.52 13.76 4.31
C LYS A 314 -13.19 13.16 4.72
N ASN A 315 -12.71 13.42 5.93
CA ASN A 315 -11.43 12.87 6.40
C ASN A 315 -11.66 11.64 7.29
N TRP A 316 -11.19 10.47 6.85
CA TRP A 316 -11.24 9.23 7.63
C TRP A 316 -9.93 8.93 8.34
N ASP A 317 -8.94 9.81 8.32
CA ASP A 317 -7.68 9.60 9.07
C ASP A 317 -7.84 9.82 10.58
N VAL A 318 -9.03 10.26 11.03
CA VAL A 318 -9.31 10.72 12.40
C VAL A 318 -10.24 9.75 13.18
N PHE A 319 -10.68 8.65 12.57
CA PHE A 319 -11.67 7.72 13.14
C PHE A 319 -11.15 6.28 13.22
#